data_AF-A0AAN8FC43-F1
#
_entry.id   AF-A0AAN8FC43-F1
#
_cell.length_a   1.000
_cell.length_b   1.000
_cell.length_c   1.000
_cell.angle_alpha   90.00
_cell.angle_beta   90.00
_cell.angle_gamma   90.00
#
_symmetry.space_group_name_H-M   'P 1'
#
loop_
_entity.id
_entity.type
_entity.pdbx_description
1 polymer ?
#
loop_
_entity_poly.entity_id
_entity_poly.type
_entity_poly.pdbx_seq_one_letter_code
_entity_poly.pdbx_strand_id
1 'polypeptide(L)'
;MSFEVIRTEANGEKTILYKSEPLKHGSRVVWKAFTLPCQEIGDEKTRQLEFVCYFKDDKCRNSIAGSFTTTHYELRTAQEPFTLTNILYKGGQKLCAQFDVVKRSELTLCSFLDYISFG
;
A
#
# COMPACT_ATOMS: atom_id res chain seq x y z
N MET A 1 5.02 -7.84 -11.79
CA MET A 1 4.01 -7.17 -10.96
C MET A 1 4.72 -6.42 -9.86
N SER A 2 4.28 -5.20 -9.58
CA SER A 2 4.77 -4.36 -8.48
C SER A 2 3.58 -3.63 -7.87
N PHE A 3 3.74 -3.06 -6.68
CA PHE A 3 2.72 -2.19 -6.08
C PHE A 3 3.34 -0.91 -5.53
N GLU A 4 2.50 0.11 -5.41
CA GLU A 4 2.82 1.37 -4.76
C GLU A 4 1.80 1.62 -3.64
N VAL A 5 2.28 2.25 -2.57
CA VAL A 5 1.43 2.74 -1.47
C VAL A 5 1.44 4.25 -1.54
N ILE A 6 0.26 4.82 -1.71
CA ILE A 6 0.05 6.24 -1.91
C ILE A 6 -0.80 6.75 -0.76
N ARG A 7 -0.42 7.88 -0.18
CA ARG A 7 -1.19 8.57 0.84
C ARG A 7 -1.87 9.78 0.23
N THR A 8 -3.16 9.93 0.48
CA THR A 8 -3.88 11.15 0.12
C THR A 8 -3.79 12.13 1.28
N GLU A 9 -3.23 13.30 1.00
CA GLU A 9 -3.09 14.40 1.94
C GLU A 9 -4.41 15.19 2.06
N ALA A 10 -4.55 16.00 3.11
CA ALA A 10 -5.80 16.76 3.36
C ALA A 10 -6.14 17.76 2.24
N ASN A 11 -5.14 18.23 1.49
CA ASN A 11 -5.31 19.11 0.33
C ASN A 11 -5.64 18.33 -0.97
N GLY A 12 -5.77 17.00 -0.89
CA GLY A 12 -6.00 16.12 -2.05
C GLY A 12 -4.73 15.74 -2.81
N GLU A 13 -3.55 16.24 -2.43
CA GLU A 13 -2.29 15.81 -3.02
C GLU A 13 -1.99 14.35 -2.68
N LYS A 14 -1.33 13.65 -3.59
CA LYS A 14 -0.98 12.25 -3.44
C LYS A 14 0.53 12.11 -3.23
N THR A 15 0.91 11.55 -2.09
CA THR A 15 2.30 11.28 -1.73
C THR A 15 2.59 9.79 -1.85
N ILE A 16 3.60 9.39 -2.61
CA ILE A 16 4.04 8.00 -2.65
C ILE A 16 4.84 7.70 -1.38
N LEU A 17 4.35 6.78 -0.55
CA LEU A 17 5.05 6.33 0.66
C LEU A 17 6.01 5.18 0.40
N TYR A 18 5.65 4.30 -0.53
CA TYR A 18 6.43 3.11 -0.81
C TYR A 18 6.22 2.62 -2.24
N LYS A 19 7.28 2.03 -2.80
CA LYS A 19 7.28 1.33 -4.09
C LYS A 19 7.96 -0.01 -3.95
N SER A 20 7.26 -1.08 -4.30
CA SER A 20 7.78 -2.44 -4.21
C SER A 20 8.80 -2.75 -5.30
N GLU A 21 9.59 -3.80 -5.08
CA GLU A 21 10.34 -4.44 -6.15
C GLU A 21 9.38 -5.02 -7.21
N PRO A 22 9.79 -5.03 -8.50
CA PRO A 22 9.06 -5.73 -9.54
C PRO A 22 9.35 -7.24 -9.45
N LEU A 23 8.29 -8.03 -9.34
CA LEU A 23 8.36 -9.50 -9.36
C LEU A 23 7.86 -10.05 -10.70
N LYS A 24 8.26 -11.27 -11.05
CA LYS A 24 7.74 -11.96 -12.24
C LYS A 24 6.23 -12.21 -12.08
N HIS A 25 5.51 -12.29 -13.20
CA HIS A 25 4.08 -12.55 -13.17
C HIS A 25 3.82 -13.98 -12.67
N GLY A 26 2.84 -14.14 -11.79
CA GLY A 26 2.44 -15.42 -11.21
C GLY A 26 1.06 -15.29 -10.60
N SER A 27 0.37 -16.42 -10.41
CA SER A 27 -0.97 -16.45 -9.81
C SER A 27 -1.00 -16.03 -8.35
N ARG A 28 0.13 -16.15 -7.65
CA ARG A 28 0.35 -15.68 -6.28
C ARG A 28 1.73 -15.03 -6.18
N VAL A 29 1.76 -13.81 -5.66
CA VAL A 29 2.98 -13.01 -5.51
C VAL A 29 3.12 -12.61 -4.05
N VAL A 30 4.32 -12.78 -3.49
CA VAL A 30 4.66 -12.36 -2.12
C VAL A 30 5.85 -11.41 -2.22
N TRP A 31 5.65 -10.17 -1.79
CA TRP A 31 6.70 -9.14 -1.76
C TRP A 31 7.51 -9.22 -0.48
N LYS A 32 8.71 -8.63 -0.52
CA LYS A 32 9.50 -8.40 0.69
C LYS A 32 8.73 -7.52 1.68
N ALA A 33 9.04 -7.73 2.96
CA ALA A 33 8.52 -6.87 4.02
C ALA A 33 8.99 -5.42 3.80
N PHE A 34 8.11 -4.47 4.12
CA PHE A 34 8.35 -3.04 4.02
C PHE A 34 7.79 -2.33 5.24
N THR A 35 8.26 -1.11 5.48
CA THR A 35 7.83 -0.29 6.61
C THR A 35 7.06 0.92 6.09
N LEU A 36 5.89 1.17 6.66
CA LEU A 36 5.13 2.39 6.41
C LEU A 36 5.22 3.31 7.62
N PRO A 37 5.63 4.58 7.47
CA PRO A 37 5.64 5.53 8.56
C PRO A 37 4.20 5.91 8.94
N CYS A 38 3.87 5.82 10.24
CA CYS A 38 2.63 6.31 10.82
C CYS A 38 2.98 7.51 11.69
N GLN A 39 2.94 8.71 11.12
CA GLN A 39 3.51 9.91 11.75
C GLN A 39 2.63 10.51 12.87
N GLU A 40 1.33 10.21 12.90
CA GLU A 40 0.39 10.84 13.83
C GLU A 40 -0.60 9.83 14.44
N ILE A 41 -0.67 9.81 15.77
CA ILE A 41 -1.52 8.88 16.54
C ILE A 41 -3.02 9.11 16.27
N GLY A 42 -3.41 10.35 15.91
CA GLY A 42 -4.79 10.70 15.58
C GLY A 42 -5.24 10.28 14.17
N ASP A 43 -4.30 10.00 13.27
CA ASP A 43 -4.56 9.93 11.83
C ASP A 43 -4.68 8.50 11.30
N GLU A 44 -4.48 7.51 12.17
CA GLU A 44 -4.43 6.10 11.79
C GLU A 44 -5.76 5.58 11.21
N LYS A 45 -6.88 6.17 11.65
CA LYS A 45 -8.24 5.79 11.25
C LYS A 45 -8.80 6.62 10.11
N THR A 46 -8.22 7.80 9.86
CA THR A 46 -8.78 8.81 8.95
C THR A 46 -7.96 8.96 7.69
N ARG A 47 -6.63 8.81 7.77
CA ARG A 47 -5.77 8.97 6.59
C ARG A 47 -5.93 7.81 5.64
N GLN A 48 -6.36 8.13 4.43
CA GLN A 48 -6.51 7.14 3.38
C GLN A 48 -5.16 6.80 2.76
N LEU A 49 -4.93 5.49 2.65
CA LEU A 49 -3.87 4.88 1.89
C LEU A 49 -4.49 4.20 0.67
N GLU A 50 -3.92 4.42 -0.50
CA GLU A 50 -4.27 3.72 -1.73
C GLU A 50 -3.13 2.75 -2.07
N PHE A 51 -3.47 1.48 -2.23
CA PHE A 51 -2.57 0.47 -2.74
C PHE A 51 -2.88 0.26 -4.21
N VAL A 52 -1.91 0.52 -5.08
CA VAL A 52 -2.06 0.35 -6.53
C VAL A 52 -1.11 -0.73 -7.00
N CYS A 53 -1.65 -1.78 -7.61
CA CYS A 53 -0.89 -2.85 -8.21
C CYS A 53 -0.71 -2.61 -9.72
N TYR A 54 0.48 -2.92 -10.23
CA TYR A 54 0.87 -2.73 -11.61
C TYR A 54 1.41 -4.02 -12.23
N PHE A 55 1.15 -4.21 -13.52
CA PHE A 55 1.78 -5.23 -14.35
C PHE A 55 2.46 -4.56 -15.54
N LYS A 56 3.42 -5.27 -16.17
CA LYS A 56 3.99 -4.84 -17.44
C LYS A 56 3.14 -5.39 -18.58
N ASP A 57 2.65 -4.51 -19.44
CA ASP A 57 1.97 -4.92 -20.68
C ASP A 57 2.98 -5.49 -21.70
N ASP A 58 2.47 -5.98 -22.84
CA ASP A 58 3.31 -6.53 -23.92
C ASP A 58 4.30 -5.50 -24.50
N LYS A 59 4.06 -4.20 -24.26
CA LYS A 59 4.93 -3.08 -24.66
C LYS A 59 5.87 -2.65 -23.52
N CYS A 60 6.01 -3.46 -22.47
CA CYS A 60 6.82 -3.21 -21.28
C CYS A 60 6.42 -1.95 -20.47
N ARG A 61 5.21 -1.43 -20.66
CA ARG A 61 4.68 -0.28 -19.91
C ARG A 61 3.95 -0.74 -18.66
N ASN A 62 4.06 0.05 -17.59
CA ASN A 62 3.33 -0.22 -16.36
C ASN A 62 1.85 0.12 -16.55
N SER A 63 1.00 -0.90 -16.48
CA SER A 63 -0.45 -0.77 -16.52
C SER A 63 -1.03 -1.13 -15.16
N ILE A 64 -2.12 -0.47 -14.76
CA ILE A 64 -2.80 -0.73 -13.50
C ILE A 64 -3.49 -2.10 -13.58
N ALA A 65 -3.12 -3.00 -12.67
CA ALA A 65 -3.79 -4.26 -12.45
C ALA A 65 -5.09 -4.05 -11.65
N GLY A 66 -5.02 -3.21 -10.61
CA GLY A 66 -6.13 -2.81 -9.77
C GLY A 66 -5.63 -2.03 -8.54
N SER A 67 -6.54 -1.43 -7.80
CA SER A 67 -6.27 -0.74 -6.55
C SER A 67 -7.36 -0.98 -5.50
N PHE A 68 -7.01 -0.67 -4.26
CA PHE A 68 -7.95 -0.54 -3.15
C PHE A 68 -7.51 0.60 -2.23
N THR A 69 -8.47 1.16 -1.50
CA THR A 69 -8.22 2.18 -0.47
C THR A 69 -8.38 1.54 0.89
N THR A 70 -7.53 1.93 1.83
CA THR A 70 -7.56 1.48 3.22
C THR A 70 -7.01 2.56 4.16
N THR A 71 -6.84 2.23 5.44
CA THR A 71 -6.18 3.06 6.45
C THR A 71 -5.12 2.25 7.20
N HIS A 72 -4.25 2.91 7.96
CA HIS A 72 -3.30 2.18 8.83
C HIS A 72 -4.02 1.29 9.85
N TYR A 73 -5.18 1.73 10.36
CA TYR A 73 -6.01 0.98 11.30
C TYR A 73 -6.60 -0.27 10.66
N GLU A 74 -7.12 -0.17 9.44
CA GLU A 74 -7.63 -1.33 8.70
C GLU A 74 -6.50 -2.31 8.37
N LEU A 75 -5.33 -1.84 7.92
CA LEU A 75 -4.16 -2.72 7.73
C LEU A 75 -3.70 -3.41 9.03
N ARG A 76 -4.01 -2.84 10.19
CA ARG A 76 -3.72 -3.43 11.52
C ARG A 76 -4.72 -4.51 11.91
N THR A 77 -5.98 -4.30 11.57
CA THR A 77 -7.11 -5.09 12.07
C THR A 77 -7.69 -6.03 11.03
N ALA A 78 -7.26 -5.93 9.77
CA ALA A 78 -7.73 -6.75 8.67
C ALA A 78 -7.55 -8.23 8.96
N GLN A 79 -8.67 -8.96 8.96
CA GLN A 79 -8.71 -10.42 9.01
C GLN A 79 -8.99 -11.01 7.62
N GLU A 80 -9.54 -10.21 6.71
CA GLU A 80 -9.89 -10.61 5.37
C GLU A 80 -9.00 -9.95 4.31
N PRO A 81 -8.81 -10.60 3.15
CA PRO A 81 -8.07 -10.03 2.03
C PRO A 81 -8.73 -8.76 1.49
N PHE A 82 -7.91 -7.78 1.09
CA PHE A 82 -8.39 -6.61 0.38
C PHE A 82 -8.71 -6.95 -1.08
N THR A 83 -9.84 -6.49 -1.59
CA THR A 83 -10.23 -6.75 -2.98
C THR A 83 -9.65 -5.68 -3.91
N LEU A 84 -8.81 -6.10 -4.86
CA LEU A 84 -8.28 -5.24 -5.90
C LEU A 84 -9.33 -5.03 -6.99
N THR A 85 -9.67 -3.77 -7.26
CA THR A 85 -10.60 -3.41 -8.33
C THR A 85 -9.93 -2.54 -9.38
N ASN A 86 -10.30 -2.71 -10.64
CA ASN A 86 -9.81 -1.89 -11.74
C ASN A 86 -10.96 -1.07 -12.33
N ILE A 87 -10.97 0.22 -12.01
CA ILE A 87 -11.98 1.17 -12.49
C ILE A 87 -11.79 1.57 -13.96
N LEU A 88 -10.61 1.28 -14.54
CA LEU A 88 -10.28 1.59 -15.93
C LEU A 88 -10.60 0.43 -16.90
N TYR A 89 -11.18 -0.66 -16.39
CA TYR A 89 -11.54 -1.80 -17.22
C TYR A 89 -12.73 -1.45 -18.13
N LYS A 90 -12.64 -1.85 -19.40
CA LYS A 90 -13.67 -1.59 -20.41
C LYS A 90 -14.99 -2.23 -19.98
N GLY A 91 -15.96 -1.41 -19.55
CA GLY A 91 -17.28 -1.86 -19.06
C GLY A 91 -17.57 -1.56 -17.58
N GLY A 92 -16.65 -0.94 -16.84
CA GLY A 92 -16.86 -0.51 -15.45
C GLY A 92 -15.87 -1.13 -14.47
N GLN A 93 -16.23 -1.15 -13.19
CA GLN A 93 -15.39 -1.73 -12.12
C GLN A 93 -15.32 -3.26 -12.27
N LYS A 94 -14.10 -3.79 -12.47
CA LYS A 94 -13.85 -5.24 -12.46
C LYS A 94 -13.12 -5.64 -11.18
N LEU A 95 -13.59 -6.72 -10.53
CA LEU A 95 -12.83 -7.40 -9.49
C LEU A 95 -11.67 -8.17 -10.14
N CYS A 96 -10.45 -7.85 -9.73
CA CYS A 96 -9.25 -8.32 -10.44
C CYS A 96 -8.41 -9.31 -9.64
N ALA A 97 -8.29 -9.13 -8.33
CA ALA A 97 -7.46 -9.97 -7.47
C ALA A 97 -7.75 -9.70 -5.98
N GLN A 98 -7.05 -10.43 -5.09
CA GLN A 98 -7.01 -10.18 -3.66
C GLN A 98 -5.60 -9.75 -3.23
N PHE A 99 -5.52 -8.94 -2.18
CA PHE A 99 -4.27 -8.48 -1.58
C PHE A 99 -4.27 -8.81 -0.07
N ASP A 100 -3.32 -9.63 0.35
CA ASP A 100 -3.23 -10.15 1.71
C ASP A 100 -2.11 -9.47 2.51
N VAL A 101 -2.42 -9.07 3.75
CA VAL A 101 -1.40 -8.71 4.74
C VAL A 101 -0.92 -9.98 5.44
N VAL A 102 0.14 -10.60 4.90
CA VAL A 102 0.62 -11.92 5.36
C VAL A 102 1.28 -11.87 6.75
N LYS A 103 2.04 -10.80 7.02
CA LYS A 103 2.72 -10.58 8.31
C LYS A 103 2.79 -9.10 8.61
N ARG A 104 2.56 -8.75 9.88
CA ARG A 104 2.62 -7.38 10.40
C ARG A 104 3.44 -7.35 11.68
N SER A 105 4.20 -6.29 11.89
CA SER A 105 4.87 -5.99 13.16
C SER A 105 4.87 -4.48 13.38
N GLU A 106 4.64 -4.06 14.62
CA GLU A 106 4.79 -2.65 15.00
C GLU A 106 6.22 -2.40 15.42
N LEU A 107 6.81 -1.35 14.85
CA LEU A 107 8.18 -0.96 15.12
C LEU A 107 8.14 0.38 15.87
N THR A 108 8.66 0.39 17.10
CA THR A 108 8.98 1.64 17.80
C THR A 108 10.37 2.08 17.36
N LEU A 109 10.44 3.21 16.67
CA LEU A 109 11.70 3.81 16.23
C LEU A 109 12.08 4.91 17.21
N CYS A 110 13.29 4.85 17.77
CA CYS A 110 13.86 5.97 18.51
C CYS A 110 14.09 7.13 17.54
N SER A 111 13.42 8.25 17.80
CA SER A 111 13.61 9.49 17.08
C SER A 111 15.00 10.07 17.36
N PHE A 112 15.45 10.98 16.50
CA PHE A 112 16.69 11.72 16.73
C PHE A 112 16.71 12.46 18.09
N LEU A 113 15.55 12.96 18.55
CA LEU A 113 15.42 13.63 19.85
C LEU A 113 15.59 12.68 21.03
N ASP A 114 15.21 11.41 20.89
CA ASP A 114 15.47 10.41 21.91
C ASP A 114 16.98 10.27 22.13
N TYR A 115 17.78 10.26 21.06
CA TYR A 115 19.24 10.21 21.19
C TYR A 115 19.86 11.43 21.88
N ILE A 116 19.27 12.63 21.73
CA ILE A 116 19.76 13.84 22.40
C ILE A 116 19.36 13.85 23.87
N SER A 117 18.16 13.39 24.20
CA SER A 117 17.61 13.46 25.57
C SER A 117 18.18 12.39 26.51
N PHE A 118 18.75 11.30 25.99
CA PHE A 118 19.45 10.28 26.77
C PHE A 118 20.96 10.55 26.96
N GLY A 119 21.51 11.62 26.37
CA GLY A 119 22.92 12.04 26.51
C GLY A 119 23.12 13.11 27.56
#